data_AF-A0A8D8IA03-F1
#
_entry.id   AF-A0A8D8IA03-F1
#
_cell.length_a   1.000
_cell.length_b   1.000
_cell.length_c   1.000
_cell.angle_alpha   90.00
_cell.angle_beta   90.00
_cell.angle_gamma   90.00
#
_symmetry.space_group_name_H-M   'P 1'
#
loop_
_entity.id
_entity.type
_entity.pdbx_description
1 polymer ?
#
loop_
_entity_poly.entity_id
_entity_poly.type
_entity_poly.pdbx_seq_one_letter_code
_entity_poly.pdbx_strand_id
1 'polypeptide(L)'
;RTLGTIESMVVRQSKVISTLQSELEMTSLNVSHLLSDSGKIYRVQQTLATTEILNDFIIQLVGNKVDASGSFRQLLVSRELPSTCAEVPERNSGVRLIHPQPGFKESFEAFCDQEYEGGGWTVIQNRYDGSVHFYR
;
A
#
# COMPACT_ATOMS: atom_id res chain seq x y z
N ARG A 1 41.27 34.96 -46.03
CA ARG A 1 41.37 33.50 -45.79
C ARG A 1 40.85 33.11 -44.40
N THR A 2 41.13 33.87 -43.35
CA THR A 2 40.69 33.61 -41.96
C THR A 2 39.17 33.71 -41.73
N LEU A 3 38.47 34.64 -42.39
CA LEU A 3 37.03 34.84 -42.23
C LEU A 3 36.20 33.60 -42.63
N GLY A 4 36.52 32.97 -43.76
CA GLY A 4 35.84 31.75 -44.21
C GLY A 4 36.11 30.53 -43.32
N THR A 5 37.24 30.51 -42.60
CA THR A 5 37.52 29.46 -41.59
C THR A 5 36.62 29.63 -40.38
N ILE A 6 36.42 30.87 -39.90
CA ILE A 6 35.54 31.18 -38.77
C ILE A 6 34.09 30.85 -39.10
N GLU A 7 33.58 31.23 -40.28
CA GLU A 7 32.22 30.89 -40.72
C GLU A 7 32.00 29.37 -40.74
N SER A 8 32.98 28.61 -41.24
CA SER A 8 32.89 27.14 -41.27
C SER A 8 32.85 26.52 -39.87
N MET A 9 33.55 27.10 -38.89
CA MET A 9 33.53 26.66 -37.51
C MET A 9 32.19 26.96 -36.84
N VAL A 10 31.61 28.14 -37.10
CA VAL A 10 30.27 28.53 -36.59
C VAL A 10 29.18 27.62 -37.13
N VAL A 11 29.22 27.28 -38.43
CA VAL A 11 28.25 26.34 -39.03
C VAL A 11 28.38 24.95 -38.40
N ARG A 12 29.60 24.47 -38.18
CA ARG A 12 29.84 23.18 -37.51
C ARG A 12 29.32 23.19 -36.07
N GLN A 13 29.60 24.25 -35.30
CA GLN A 13 29.08 24.39 -33.93
C GLN A 13 27.55 24.44 -33.90
N SER A 14 26.93 25.20 -34.81
CA SER A 14 25.46 25.28 -34.90
C SER A 14 24.82 23.91 -35.15
N LYS A 15 25.46 23.09 -36.01
CA LYS A 15 25.01 21.72 -36.25
C LYS A 15 25.13 20.85 -34.99
N VAL A 16 26.25 20.90 -34.28
CA VAL A 16 26.45 20.17 -33.02
C VAL A 16 25.41 20.59 -31.97
N ILE A 17 25.15 21.90 -31.82
CA ILE A 17 24.14 22.41 -30.89
C ILE A 17 22.75 21.87 -31.24
N SER A 18 22.37 21.89 -32.52
CA SER A 18 21.06 21.35 -32.93
C SER A 18 20.90 19.86 -32.65
N THR A 19 21.97 19.07 -32.82
CA THR A 19 21.96 17.64 -32.51
C THR A 19 21.81 17.41 -31.02
N LEU A 20 22.59 18.12 -30.20
CA LEU A 20 22.51 18.01 -28.74
C LEU A 20 21.14 18.43 -28.20
N GLN A 21 20.51 19.45 -28.79
CA GLN A 21 19.15 19.85 -28.44
C GLN A 21 18.14 18.73 -28.71
N SER A 22 18.19 18.10 -29.89
CA SER A 22 17.28 16.99 -30.21
C SER A 22 17.49 15.77 -29.31
N GLU A 23 18.75 15.45 -28.97
CA GLU A 23 19.06 14.34 -28.07
C GLU A 23 18.56 14.62 -26.66
N LEU A 24 18.68 15.86 -26.20
CA LEU A 24 18.20 16.27 -24.87
C LEU A 24 16.67 16.19 -24.78
N GLU A 25 15.94 16.61 -25.81
CA GLU A 25 14.48 16.49 -25.87
C GLU A 25 14.03 15.03 -25.85
N MET A 26 14.65 14.18 -26.67
CA MET A 26 14.37 12.74 -26.68
C MET A 26 14.67 12.09 -25.33
N THR A 27 15.78 12.48 -24.69
CA THR A 27 16.15 12.00 -23.36
C THR A 27 15.12 12.44 -22.32
N SER A 28 14.67 13.68 -22.36
CA SER A 28 13.63 14.21 -21.48
C SER A 28 12.32 13.43 -21.60
N LEU A 29 11.90 13.13 -22.84
CA LEU A 29 10.71 12.32 -23.11
C LEU A 29 10.88 10.90 -22.56
N ASN A 30 11.99 10.24 -22.85
CA ASN A 30 12.26 8.88 -22.35
C ASN A 30 12.24 8.80 -20.82
N VAL A 31 12.86 9.78 -20.13
CA VAL A 31 12.83 9.85 -18.66
C VAL A 31 11.41 10.05 -18.14
N SER A 32 10.61 10.89 -18.79
CA SER A 32 9.21 11.12 -18.41
C SER A 32 8.39 9.83 -18.52
N HIS A 33 8.59 9.04 -19.58
CA HIS A 33 7.96 7.74 -19.75
C HIS A 33 8.41 6.73 -18.68
N LEU A 34 9.71 6.65 -18.40
CA LEU A 34 10.26 5.78 -17.35
C LEU A 34 9.67 6.11 -15.97
N LEU A 35 9.56 7.39 -15.63
CA LEU A 35 8.95 7.83 -14.38
C LEU A 35 7.46 7.44 -14.30
N SER A 36 6.71 7.61 -15.39
CA SER A 36 5.31 7.17 -15.48
C SER A 36 5.18 5.65 -15.24
N ASP A 37 6.00 4.85 -15.93
CA ASP A 37 5.90 3.40 -15.85
C ASP A 37 6.40 2.86 -14.51
N SER A 38 7.45 3.46 -13.93
CA SER A 38 7.88 3.18 -12.55
C SER A 38 6.76 3.44 -11.55
N GLY A 39 6.02 4.56 -11.71
CA GLY A 39 4.86 4.87 -10.88
C GLY A 39 3.73 3.83 -11.01
N LYS A 40 3.47 3.29 -12.21
CA LYS A 40 2.50 2.21 -12.41
C LYS A 40 2.94 0.92 -11.72
N ILE A 41 4.20 0.52 -11.91
CA ILE A 41 4.78 -0.68 -11.30
C ILE A 41 4.68 -0.58 -9.78
N TYR A 42 5.05 0.56 -9.20
CA TYR A 42 4.99 0.78 -7.76
C TYR A 42 3.58 0.60 -7.19
N ARG A 43 2.55 1.14 -7.86
CA ARG A 43 1.15 0.95 -7.44
C ARG A 43 0.71 -0.51 -7.48
N VAL A 44 1.08 -1.25 -8.53
CA VAL A 44 0.78 -2.70 -8.60
C VAL A 44 1.51 -3.44 -7.48
N GLN A 45 2.78 -3.09 -7.21
CA GLN A 45 3.56 -3.70 -6.14
C GLN A 45 2.92 -3.49 -4.76
N GLN A 46 2.25 -2.37 -4.51
CA GLN A 46 1.51 -2.12 -3.28
C GLN A 46 0.27 -3.02 -3.10
N THR A 47 -0.23 -3.65 -4.16
CA THR A 47 -1.38 -4.57 -4.09
C THR A 47 -0.98 -6.04 -3.94
N LEU A 48 0.31 -6.35 -4.10
CA LEU A 48 0.81 -7.73 -3.96
C LEU A 48 0.94 -8.09 -2.48
N ALA A 49 0.56 -9.32 -2.14
CA ALA A 49 0.76 -9.86 -0.79
C ALA A 49 2.26 -9.92 -0.46
N THR A 50 2.63 -9.44 0.73
CA THR A 50 4.02 -9.51 1.21
C THR A 50 4.37 -10.93 1.65
N THR A 51 5.66 -11.24 1.73
CA THR A 51 6.13 -12.50 2.30
C THR A 51 5.72 -12.65 3.77
N GLU A 52 5.56 -11.55 4.53
CA GLU A 52 5.01 -11.59 5.89
C GLU A 52 3.56 -12.09 5.90
N ILE A 53 2.71 -11.54 5.01
CA ILE A 53 1.31 -11.97 4.85
C ILE A 53 1.24 -13.45 4.43
N LEU A 54 2.08 -13.86 3.48
CA LEU A 54 2.12 -15.25 3.03
C LEU A 54 2.60 -16.20 4.13
N ASN A 55 3.61 -15.80 4.92
CA ASN A 55 4.09 -16.60 6.04
C ASN A 55 3.03 -16.74 7.14
N ASP A 56 2.31 -15.67 7.46
CA ASP A 56 1.20 -15.68 8.42
C ASP A 56 0.09 -16.64 7.97
N PHE A 57 -0.28 -16.57 6.68
CA PHE A 57 -1.26 -17.49 6.10
C PHE A 57 -0.81 -18.96 6.14
N ILE A 58 0.48 -19.23 5.89
CA ILE A 58 1.05 -20.58 6.03
C ILE A 58 0.95 -21.06 7.49
N ILE A 59 1.25 -20.22 8.47
CA ILE A 59 1.13 -20.56 9.91
C ILE A 59 -0.32 -20.92 10.24
N GLN A 60 -1.30 -20.15 9.77
CA GLN A 60 -2.72 -20.45 9.97
C GLN A 60 -3.14 -21.79 9.32
N LEU A 61 -2.70 -22.05 8.09
CA LEU A 61 -3.00 -23.30 7.38
C LEU A 61 -2.37 -24.53 8.04
N VAL A 62 -1.15 -24.40 8.59
CA VAL A 62 -0.47 -25.47 9.31
C VAL A 62 -1.08 -25.67 10.69
N GLY A 63 -1.44 -24.60 11.40
CA GLY A 63 -2.14 -24.65 12.69
C GLY A 63 -3.46 -25.42 12.62
N ASN A 64 -4.24 -25.22 11.56
CA ASN A 64 -5.50 -25.95 11.31
C ASN A 64 -5.33 -27.44 10.96
N LYS A 65 -4.10 -27.91 10.68
CA LYS A 65 -3.81 -29.32 10.38
C LYS A 65 -3.28 -30.11 11.58
N VAL A 66 -3.04 -29.47 12.72
CA VAL A 66 -2.62 -30.14 13.97
C VAL A 66 -3.81 -30.24 14.93
N ASP A 67 -4.86 -30.95 14.52
CA ASP A 67 -5.90 -31.45 15.42
C ASP A 67 -6.30 -32.85 14.96
N ALA A 68 -5.47 -33.83 15.36
CA ALA A 68 -5.90 -35.23 15.47
C ALA A 68 -5.26 -35.96 16.67
N SER A 69 -4.20 -35.43 17.28
CA SER A 69 -3.71 -35.93 18.59
C SER A 69 -2.61 -35.01 19.13
N GLY A 70 -2.74 -34.54 20.38
CA GLY A 70 -1.59 -34.12 21.18
C GLY A 70 -1.48 -32.64 21.58
N SER A 71 -2.18 -32.27 22.65
CA SER A 71 -1.61 -31.54 23.81
C SER A 71 -0.64 -30.36 23.57
N PHE A 72 -1.09 -29.29 22.90
CA PHE A 72 -0.45 -27.96 23.00
C PHE A 72 -1.42 -26.78 23.23
N ARG A 73 -2.70 -27.06 23.52
CA ARG A 73 -3.74 -26.01 23.64
C ARG A 73 -3.69 -25.16 24.93
N GLN A 74 -2.89 -25.51 25.95
CA GLN A 74 -3.01 -24.86 27.27
C GLN A 74 -2.16 -23.59 27.47
N LEU A 75 -1.30 -23.19 26.52
CA LEU A 75 -0.42 -22.01 26.68
C LEU A 75 -0.66 -20.87 25.66
N LEU A 76 -1.59 -21.02 24.72
CA LEU A 76 -1.89 -20.00 23.69
C LEU A 76 -3.38 -19.64 23.61
N VAL A 77 -4.15 -19.81 24.69
CA VAL A 77 -5.48 -19.17 24.81
C VAL A 77 -5.27 -17.71 25.25
N SER A 78 -4.54 -16.95 24.45
CA SER A 78 -4.76 -15.52 24.38
C SER A 78 -6.07 -15.39 23.61
N ARG A 79 -7.18 -15.22 24.33
CA ARG A 79 -8.54 -15.00 23.79
C ARG A 79 -8.47 -14.35 22.41
N GLU A 80 -8.70 -15.12 21.34
CA GLU A 80 -8.61 -14.63 19.96
C GLU A 80 -9.48 -13.38 19.87
N LEU A 81 -8.84 -12.23 19.67
CA LEU A 81 -9.56 -10.99 19.48
C LEU A 81 -10.35 -11.11 18.18
N PRO A 82 -11.58 -10.57 18.12
CA PRO A 82 -12.36 -10.59 16.89
C PRO A 82 -11.56 -9.94 15.76
N SER A 83 -11.51 -10.61 14.62
CA SER A 83 -10.76 -10.15 13.45
C SER A 83 -11.45 -8.93 12.80
N THR A 84 -12.78 -8.87 12.94
CA THR A 84 -13.64 -7.81 12.41
C THR A 84 -14.77 -7.49 13.39
N CYS A 85 -15.43 -6.36 13.20
CA CYS A 85 -16.63 -6.01 13.98
C CYS A 85 -17.78 -7.02 13.82
N ALA A 86 -17.82 -7.81 12.74
CA ALA A 86 -18.84 -8.86 12.56
C ALA A 86 -18.70 -10.03 13.56
N GLU A 87 -17.50 -10.23 14.11
CA GLU A 87 -17.21 -11.29 15.09
C GLU A 87 -17.37 -10.82 16.54
N VAL A 88 -17.59 -9.52 16.74
CA VAL A 88 -17.82 -8.95 18.07
C VAL A 88 -19.15 -9.47 18.61
N PRO A 89 -19.18 -10.12 19.80
CA PRO A 89 -20.40 -10.71 20.34
C PRO A 89 -21.41 -9.67 20.84
N GLU A 90 -20.93 -8.49 21.24
CA GLU A 90 -21.80 -7.40 21.68
C GLU A 90 -22.53 -6.74 20.50
N ARG A 91 -23.85 -6.58 20.64
CA ARG A 91 -24.72 -6.00 19.60
C ARG A 91 -24.93 -4.49 19.70
N ASN A 92 -24.24 -3.82 20.59
CA ASN A 92 -24.31 -2.36 20.74
C ASN A 92 -23.12 -1.69 20.06
N SER A 93 -23.39 -0.59 19.36
CA SER A 93 -22.34 0.17 18.69
C SER A 93 -21.33 0.75 19.69
N GLY A 94 -20.07 0.79 19.31
CA GLY A 94 -19.01 1.35 20.15
C GLY A 94 -17.60 0.92 19.76
N VAL A 95 -16.62 1.49 20.45
CA VAL A 95 -15.21 1.14 20.24
C VAL A 95 -14.94 -0.27 20.78
N ARG A 96 -14.23 -1.07 19.99
CA ARG A 96 -13.82 -2.44 20.32
C ARG A 96 -12.37 -2.66 19.88
N LEU A 97 -11.68 -3.50 20.63
CA LEU A 97 -10.34 -3.97 20.26
C LEU A 97 -10.49 -5.12 19.26
N ILE A 98 -9.99 -4.91 18.05
CA ILE A 98 -10.00 -5.93 16.98
C ILE A 98 -8.56 -6.27 16.57
N HIS A 99 -8.38 -7.47 16.02
CA HIS A 99 -7.10 -7.90 15.48
C HIS A 99 -7.27 -8.49 14.07
N PRO A 100 -7.31 -7.63 13.03
CA PRO A 100 -7.50 -8.11 11.67
C PRO A 100 -6.31 -8.95 11.22
N GLN A 101 -6.56 -10.15 10.73
CA GLN A 101 -5.55 -11.00 10.11
C GLN A 101 -5.98 -11.32 8.67
N PRO A 102 -5.05 -11.52 7.73
CA PRO A 102 -3.59 -11.49 7.90
C PRO A 102 -2.97 -10.09 7.75
N GLY A 103 -1.75 -9.91 8.27
CA GLY A 103 -0.91 -8.74 7.96
C GLY A 103 -0.87 -7.61 9.00
N PHE A 104 -1.61 -7.70 10.11
CA PHE A 104 -1.48 -6.78 11.23
C PHE A 104 -0.73 -7.45 12.38
N LYS A 105 0.36 -6.82 12.82
CA LYS A 105 1.20 -7.34 13.93
C LYS A 105 0.56 -7.08 15.29
N GLU A 106 -0.23 -6.02 15.41
CA GLU A 106 -0.85 -5.58 16.67
C GLU A 106 -2.35 -5.38 16.49
N SER A 107 -3.11 -5.60 17.57
CA SER A 107 -4.53 -5.24 17.64
C SER A 107 -4.70 -3.73 17.78
N PHE A 108 -5.83 -3.19 17.34
CA PHE A 108 -6.15 -1.78 17.49
C PHE A 108 -7.64 -1.56 17.77
N GLU A 109 -7.95 -0.38 18.29
CA GLU A 109 -9.32 0.03 18.57
C GLU A 109 -10.01 0.53 17.29
N ALA A 110 -11.17 -0.05 16.99
CA ALA A 110 -12.04 0.39 15.91
C ALA A 110 -13.44 0.64 16.44
N PHE A 111 -14.16 1.60 15.86
CA PHE A 111 -15.57 1.77 16.15
C PHE A 111 -16.37 0.72 15.36
N CYS A 112 -17.08 -0.14 16.08
CA CYS A 112 -17.99 -1.12 15.52
C CYS A 112 -19.41 -0.56 15.54
N ASP A 113 -20.03 -0.43 14.37
CA ASP A 113 -21.45 -0.12 14.26
C ASP A 113 -22.23 -1.43 14.15
N GLN A 114 -22.98 -1.74 15.22
CA GLN A 114 -23.77 -2.96 15.37
C GLN A 114 -25.27 -2.71 15.18
N GLU A 115 -25.66 -1.45 14.99
CA GLU A 115 -27.06 -1.04 14.90
C GLU A 115 -27.45 -0.75 13.44
N TYR A 116 -26.54 -0.18 12.65
CA TYR A 116 -26.78 0.11 11.25
C TYR A 116 -26.86 -1.16 10.39
N GLU A 117 -27.93 -1.30 9.62
CA GLU A 117 -28.14 -2.36 8.61
C GLU A 117 -27.78 -3.80 9.07
N GLY A 118 -28.12 -4.15 10.31
CA GLY A 118 -27.89 -5.50 10.84
C GLY A 118 -26.53 -5.73 11.48
N GLY A 119 -25.70 -4.68 11.56
CA GLY A 119 -24.46 -4.67 12.33
C GLY A 119 -23.26 -5.32 11.66
N GLY A 120 -22.17 -5.46 12.43
CA GLY A 120 -20.89 -5.98 11.96
C GLY A 120 -20.02 -4.98 11.19
N TRP A 121 -20.41 -3.72 11.14
CA TRP A 121 -19.68 -2.69 10.40
C TRP A 121 -18.45 -2.21 11.16
N THR A 122 -17.30 -2.23 10.49
CA THR A 122 -16.07 -1.61 10.99
C THR A 122 -15.94 -0.22 10.38
N VAL A 123 -16.04 0.83 11.21
CA VAL A 123 -15.98 2.20 10.71
C VAL A 123 -14.53 2.61 10.48
N ILE A 124 -14.15 2.79 9.21
CA ILE A 124 -12.79 3.19 8.80
C ILE A 124 -12.61 4.71 8.66
N GLN A 125 -13.71 5.45 8.54
CA GLN A 125 -13.70 6.91 8.37
C GLN A 125 -15.05 7.47 8.83
N ASN A 126 -15.06 8.51 9.66
CA ASN A 126 -16.28 9.18 10.13
C ASN A 126 -16.16 10.70 10.03
N ARG A 127 -17.18 11.36 9.47
CA ARG A 127 -17.35 12.82 9.47
C ARG A 127 -18.79 13.19 9.79
N TYR A 128 -18.97 14.13 10.69
CA TYR A 128 -20.30 14.58 11.08
C TYR A 128 -20.37 16.09 11.36
N ASP A 129 -19.30 16.71 11.84
CA ASP A 129 -19.29 18.12 12.25
C ASP A 129 -18.14 18.97 11.66
N GLY A 130 -17.19 18.34 10.97
CA GLY A 130 -16.02 19.02 10.40
C GLY A 130 -14.98 19.46 11.44
N SER A 131 -15.02 18.94 12.67
CA SER A 131 -14.07 19.28 13.74
C SER A 131 -12.63 18.82 13.48
N VAL A 132 -12.44 17.79 12.64
CA VAL A 132 -11.13 17.22 12.32
C VAL A 132 -10.71 17.66 10.91
N HIS A 133 -9.48 18.16 10.79
CA HIS A 133 -8.83 18.47 9.51
C HIS A 133 -8.14 17.24 8.93
N PHE A 134 -8.37 16.94 7.65
CA PHE A 134 -7.91 15.69 7.03
C PHE A 134 -6.79 15.86 5.99
N TYR A 135 -6.36 17.09 5.71
CA TYR A 135 -5.17 17.29 4.89
C TYR A 135 -3.94 17.09 5.79
N ARG A 136 -3.45 15.84 5.79
CA ARG A 136 -2.37 15.29 6.60
C ARG A 136 -1.52 14.34 5.76
#